data_AF-A0A4Q6BPP9-F1
#
_entry.id   AF-A0A4Q6BPP9-F1
#
_cell.length_a   1.000
_cell.length_b   1.000
_cell.length_c   1.000
_cell.angle_alpha   90.00
_cell.angle_beta   90.00
_cell.angle_gamma   90.00
#
_symmetry.space_group_name_H-M   'P 1'
#
loop_
_entity.id
_entity.type
_entity.pdbx_description
1 polymer ?
#
loop_
_entity_poly.entity_id
_entity_poly.type
_entity_poly.pdbx_seq_one_letter_code
_entity_poly.pdbx_strand_id
1 'polypeptide(L)'
;MSGPRDSLTESPWIRGLLLAVALVFLVLFLGLPLLVVFTEAFRLGVVAWWDAIREPDAVSALKLSLTVIAIVVPMNLTFGLFAAWTIAKFRFPGRNLLTSFIDLPFSVSPVISGLVYVLLFGA
;
A
#
# COMPACT_ATOMS: atom_id res chain seq x y z
N MET A 1 31.36 24.94 21.96
CA MET A 1 31.54 24.35 20.61
C MET A 1 31.57 22.84 20.76
N SER A 2 30.39 22.22 20.92
CA SER A 2 30.24 20.77 20.99
C SER A 2 29.95 20.25 19.60
N GLY A 3 30.96 19.61 18.98
CA GLY A 3 30.84 19.02 17.64
C GLY A 3 29.74 17.96 17.57
N PRO A 4 29.29 17.59 16.36
CA PRO A 4 28.33 16.51 16.17
C PRO A 4 28.88 15.25 16.84
N ARG A 5 28.18 14.73 17.84
CA ARG A 5 28.53 13.44 18.44
C ARG A 5 28.32 12.38 17.37
N ASP A 6 29.40 11.79 16.88
CA ASP A 6 29.36 10.59 16.04
C ASP A 6 28.59 9.49 16.79
N SER A 7 27.31 9.33 16.48
CA SER A 7 26.47 8.21 16.91
C SER A 7 26.76 6.93 16.10
N LEU A 8 27.93 6.86 15.44
CA LEU A 8 28.32 5.83 14.46
C LEU A 8 29.54 5.01 14.91
N THR A 9 29.71 4.74 16.20
CA THR A 9 30.75 3.85 16.74
C THR A 9 30.22 2.46 17.11
N GLU A 10 29.21 1.96 16.40
CA GLU A 10 28.82 0.55 16.49
C GLU A 10 29.88 -0.30 15.77
N SER A 11 30.42 -1.31 16.46
CA SER A 11 31.35 -2.27 15.84
C SER A 11 30.71 -2.85 14.58
N PRO A 12 31.43 -2.95 13.44
CA PRO A 12 30.87 -3.42 12.17
C PRO A 12 30.19 -4.79 12.29
N TRP A 13 30.62 -5.61 13.26
CA TRP A 13 30.03 -6.90 13.61
C TRP A 13 28.64 -6.78 14.26
N ILE A 14 28.45 -5.82 15.18
CA ILE A 14 27.17 -5.60 15.85
C ILE A 14 26.15 -5.08 14.84
N ARG A 15 26.56 -4.12 14.00
CA ARG A 15 25.72 -3.64 12.89
C ARG A 15 25.33 -4.76 11.93
N GLY A 16 26.28 -5.63 11.57
CA GLY A 16 26.01 -6.79 10.72
C GLY A 16 25.03 -7.77 11.37
N LEU A 17 25.17 -8.03 12.67
CA LEU A 17 24.26 -8.88 13.42
C LEU A 17 22.86 -8.29 13.52
N LEU A 18 22.72 -7.01 13.86
CA LEU A 18 21.43 -6.32 13.95
C LEU A 18 20.72 -6.33 12.59
N LEU A 19 21.45 -6.08 11.50
CA LEU A 19 20.91 -6.15 10.15
C LEU A 19 20.48 -7.59 9.80
N ALA A 20 21.30 -8.59 10.10
CA ALA A 20 20.98 -9.99 9.84
C ALA A 20 19.73 -10.43 10.60
N VAL A 21 19.63 -10.08 11.90
CA VAL A 21 18.45 -10.36 12.72
C VAL A 21 17.20 -9.66 12.17
N ALA A 22 17.30 -8.37 11.82
CA ALA A 22 16.18 -7.63 11.24
C ALA A 22 15.72 -8.22 9.90
N LEU A 23 16.67 -8.60 9.03
CA LEU A 23 16.37 -9.23 7.74
C LEU A 23 15.75 -10.61 7.91
N VAL A 24 16.30 -11.46 8.80
CA VAL A 24 15.73 -12.78 9.10
C VAL A 24 14.32 -12.62 9.65
N PHE A 25 14.11 -11.69 10.59
CA PHE A 25 12.78 -11.41 11.12
C PHE A 25 11.81 -10.96 10.02
N LEU A 26 12.21 -10.01 9.15
CA LEU A 26 11.37 -9.52 8.06
C LEU A 26 11.03 -10.64 7.06
N VAL A 27 12.02 -11.45 6.68
CA VAL A 27 11.84 -12.58 5.74
C VAL A 27 10.95 -13.65 6.34
N LEU A 28 11.09 -13.97 7.62
CA LEU A 28 10.20 -14.94 8.27
C LEU A 28 8.78 -14.38 8.39
N PHE A 29 8.65 -13.14 8.86
CA PHE A 29 7.34 -12.54 9.11
C PHE A 29 6.53 -12.28 7.83
N LEU A 30 7.19 -11.84 6.75
CA LEU A 30 6.53 -11.59 5.47
C LEU A 30 6.55 -12.81 4.54
N GLY A 31 7.64 -13.56 4.54
CA GLY A 31 7.85 -14.70 3.65
C GLY A 31 7.08 -15.94 4.07
N LEU A 32 6.94 -16.24 5.37
CA LEU A 32 6.19 -17.42 5.80
C LEU A 32 4.70 -17.37 5.38
N PRO A 33 3.94 -16.28 5.63
CA PRO A 33 2.55 -16.20 5.17
C PRO A 33 2.44 -16.30 3.65
N LEU A 34 3.38 -15.68 2.93
CA LEU A 34 3.39 -15.73 1.47
C LEU A 34 3.64 -17.15 0.95
N LEU A 35 4.62 -17.87 1.53
CA LEU A 35 4.87 -19.28 1.23
C LEU A 35 3.63 -20.13 1.51
N VAL A 36 2.98 -19.93 2.66
CA VAL A 36 1.75 -20.63 3.02
C VAL A 36 0.67 -20.40 1.97
N VAL A 37 0.42 -19.15 1.56
CA VAL A 37 -0.55 -18.81 0.51
C VAL A 37 -0.23 -19.54 -0.80
N PHE A 38 1.03 -19.57 -1.22
CA PHE A 38 1.43 -20.29 -2.44
C PHE A 38 1.23 -21.80 -2.29
N THR A 39 1.67 -22.40 -1.19
CA THR A 39 1.51 -23.84 -0.97
C THR A 39 0.04 -24.25 -0.92
N GLU A 40 -0.82 -23.42 -0.32
CA GLU A 40 -2.26 -23.65 -0.23
C GLU A 40 -2.93 -23.48 -1.60
N ALA A 41 -2.53 -22.47 -2.37
CA ALA A 41 -3.03 -22.24 -3.72
C ALA A 41 -2.75 -23.42 -4.68
N PHE A 42 -1.63 -24.12 -4.49
CA PHE A 42 -1.25 -25.29 -5.28
C PHE A 42 -1.60 -26.64 -4.62
N ARG A 43 -2.26 -26.65 -3.44
CA ARG A 43 -2.50 -27.88 -2.67
C ARG A 43 -3.33 -28.91 -3.43
N LEU A 44 -4.27 -28.44 -4.25
CA LEU A 44 -5.13 -29.29 -5.09
C LEU A 44 -4.53 -29.57 -6.49
N GLY A 45 -3.28 -29.16 -6.72
CA GLY A 45 -2.59 -29.29 -8.01
C GLY A 45 -2.79 -28.10 -8.94
N VAL A 46 -1.94 -28.01 -9.97
CA VAL A 46 -1.90 -26.90 -10.94
C VAL A 46 -3.18 -26.83 -11.79
N VAL A 47 -3.83 -27.98 -12.04
CA VAL A 47 -5.08 -28.05 -12.81
C VAL A 47 -6.23 -27.38 -12.05
N ALA A 48 -6.40 -27.68 -10.76
CA ALA A 48 -7.43 -27.06 -9.93
C ALA A 48 -7.21 -25.54 -9.77
N TRP A 49 -5.94 -25.10 -9.66
CA TRP A 49 -5.60 -23.67 -9.67
C TRP A 49 -5.99 -22.99 -10.98
N TRP A 50 -5.74 -23.64 -12.12
CA TRP A 50 -6.07 -23.11 -13.44
C TRP A 50 -7.59 -23.04 -13.69
N ASP A 51 -8.32 -24.06 -13.22
CA ASP A 51 -9.78 -24.09 -13.30
C ASP A 51 -10.40 -22.99 -12.43
N ALA A 52 -9.87 -22.75 -11.23
CA ALA A 52 -10.30 -21.67 -10.35
C ALA A 52 -10.13 -20.27 -10.97
N ILE A 53 -9.04 -20.04 -11.71
CA ILE A 53 -8.82 -18.75 -12.40
C ILE A 53 -9.78 -18.56 -13.59
N ARG A 54 -10.17 -19.66 -14.24
CA ARG A 54 -11.09 -19.64 -15.39
C ARG A 54 -12.55 -19.60 -14.99
N GLU A 55 -12.86 -19.73 -13.70
CA GLU A 55 -14.21 -19.62 -13.20
C GLU A 55 -14.83 -18.27 -13.63
N PRO A 56 -16.08 -18.27 -14.14
CA PRO A 56 -16.71 -17.05 -14.65
C PRO A 56 -16.69 -15.89 -13.66
N ASP A 57 -16.87 -16.17 -12.38
CA ASP A 57 -16.86 -15.18 -11.30
C ASP A 57 -15.47 -14.61 -11.07
N ALA A 58 -14.41 -15.44 -11.07
CA ALA A 58 -13.02 -15.00 -10.95
C ALA A 58 -12.61 -14.08 -12.11
N VAL A 59 -12.99 -14.45 -13.34
CA VAL A 59 -12.72 -13.63 -14.53
C VAL A 59 -13.51 -12.31 -14.50
N SER A 60 -14.76 -12.35 -14.05
CA SER A 60 -15.60 -11.15 -13.91
C SER A 60 -15.03 -10.19 -12.87
N ALA A 61 -14.64 -10.69 -11.70
CA ALA A 61 -14.00 -9.91 -10.64
C ALA A 61 -12.68 -9.29 -11.10
N LEU A 62 -11.87 -10.03 -11.86
CA LEU A 62 -10.63 -9.53 -12.44
C LEU A 62 -10.88 -8.40 -13.45
N LYS A 63 -11.84 -8.59 -14.37
CA LYS A 63 -12.22 -7.55 -15.35
C LYS A 63 -12.74 -6.28 -14.68
N LEU A 64 -13.56 -6.42 -13.64
CA LEU A 64 -14.06 -5.28 -12.87
C LEU A 64 -12.90 -4.53 -12.23
N SER A 65 -12.01 -5.25 -11.53
CA SER A 65 -10.84 -4.66 -10.87
C SER A 65 -9.93 -3.96 -11.87
N LEU A 66 -9.65 -4.57 -13.02
CA LEU A 66 -8.84 -3.96 -14.08
C LEU A 66 -9.49 -2.71 -14.67
N THR A 67 -10.81 -2.73 -14.89
CA THR A 67 -11.56 -1.55 -15.37
C THR A 67 -11.49 -0.41 -14.36
N VAL A 68 -11.68 -0.71 -13.07
CA VAL A 68 -11.58 0.26 -11.99
C VAL A 68 -10.17 0.85 -11.95
N ILE A 69 -9.13 0.02 -11.99
CA ILE A 69 -7.73 0.47 -12.00
C ILE A 69 -7.45 1.37 -13.21
N ALA A 70 -7.91 0.97 -14.41
CA ALA A 70 -7.68 1.71 -15.65
C ALA A 70 -8.28 3.12 -15.62
N ILE A 71 -9.34 3.35 -14.86
CA ILE A 71 -9.98 4.66 -14.71
C ILE A 71 -9.38 5.43 -13.53
N VAL A 72 -9.29 4.79 -12.36
CA VAL A 72 -8.91 5.44 -11.10
C VAL A 72 -7.44 5.85 -11.09
N VAL A 73 -6.54 5.05 -11.66
CA VAL A 73 -5.10 5.35 -11.64
C VAL A 73 -4.77 6.62 -12.44
N PRO A 74 -5.19 6.79 -13.72
CA PRO A 74 -4.94 8.03 -14.45
C PRO A 74 -5.59 9.26 -13.82
N MET A 75 -6.80 9.11 -13.27
CA MET A 75 -7.47 10.20 -12.57
C MET A 75 -6.67 10.64 -11.34
N ASN A 76 -6.32 9.69 -10.45
CA ASN A 76 -5.53 9.99 -9.25
C ASN A 76 -4.14 10.55 -9.60
N LEU A 77 -3.49 10.03 -10.65
CA LEU A 77 -2.22 10.56 -11.11
C LEU A 77 -2.36 12.01 -11.56
N THR A 78 -3.37 12.32 -12.38
CA THR A 78 -3.56 13.66 -12.93
C THR A 78 -3.85 14.68 -11.83
N PHE A 79 -4.86 14.42 -10.98
CA PHE A 79 -5.22 15.32 -9.89
C PHE A 79 -4.13 15.39 -8.81
N GLY A 80 -3.54 14.24 -8.45
CA GLY A 80 -2.46 14.16 -7.48
C GLY A 80 -1.22 14.92 -7.93
N LEU A 81 -0.84 14.81 -9.22
CA LEU A 81 0.28 15.54 -9.78
C LEU A 81 0.03 17.06 -9.75
N PHE A 82 -1.15 17.52 -10.16
CA PHE A 82 -1.48 18.95 -10.10
C PHE A 82 -1.48 19.49 -8.67
N ALA A 83 -2.05 18.74 -7.72
CA ALA A 83 -2.06 19.12 -6.31
C ALA A 83 -0.63 19.16 -5.73
N ALA A 84 0.16 18.12 -5.94
CA ALA A 84 1.55 18.04 -5.48
C ALA A 84 2.41 19.16 -6.09
N TRP A 85 2.28 19.40 -7.39
CA TRP A 85 2.97 20.49 -8.08
C TRP A 85 2.61 21.85 -7.50
N THR A 86 1.33 22.07 -7.23
CA THR A 86 0.83 23.34 -6.67
C THR A 86 1.41 23.60 -5.28
N ILE A 87 1.43 22.56 -4.42
CA ILE A 87 1.94 22.65 -3.04
C ILE A 87 3.47 22.79 -3.01
N ALA A 88 4.19 22.15 -3.94
CA ALA A 88 5.64 22.18 -4.02
C ALA A 88 6.18 23.51 -4.57
N LYS A 89 5.52 24.08 -5.60
CA LYS A 89 6.03 25.25 -6.32
C LYS A 89 5.48 26.59 -5.81
N PHE A 90 4.25 26.64 -5.32
CA PHE A 90 3.59 27.90 -4.95
C PHE A 90 3.38 28.03 -3.43
N ARG A 91 3.50 29.26 -2.91
CA ARG A 91 3.16 29.61 -1.52
C ARG A 91 1.91 30.50 -1.53
N PHE A 92 0.79 29.97 -1.04
CA PHE A 92 -0.50 30.65 -0.98
C PHE A 92 -1.17 30.44 0.38
N PRO A 93 -2.03 31.36 0.85
CA PRO A 93 -2.58 31.33 2.20
C PRO A 93 -3.46 30.10 2.52
N GLY A 94 -4.06 29.45 1.51
CA GLY A 94 -4.88 28.23 1.66
C GLY A 94 -4.11 26.89 1.60
N ARG A 95 -2.77 26.90 1.53
CA ARG A 95 -1.95 25.71 1.29
C ARG A 95 -2.10 24.63 2.36
N ASN A 96 -2.21 25.03 3.63
CA ASN A 96 -2.35 24.10 4.74
C ASN A 96 -3.69 23.37 4.69
N LEU A 97 -4.79 24.06 4.34
CA LEU A 97 -6.10 23.42 4.19
C LEU A 97 -6.07 22.37 3.07
N LEU A 98 -5.52 22.70 1.91
CA LEU A 98 -5.39 21.75 0.80
C LEU A 98 -4.57 20.52 1.19
N THR A 99 -3.46 20.71 1.91
CA THR A 99 -2.60 19.61 2.38
C THR A 99 -3.38 18.71 3.34
N SER A 100 -4.10 19.28 4.31
CA SER A 100 -4.93 18.51 5.24
C SER A 100 -6.03 17.72 4.54
N PHE A 101 -6.67 18.28 3.51
CA PHE A 101 -7.69 17.56 2.72
C PHE A 101 -7.11 16.35 1.98
N ILE A 102 -5.87 16.45 1.49
CA ILE A 102 -5.17 15.34 0.81
C ILE A 102 -4.79 14.25 1.81
N ASP A 103 -4.41 14.62 3.04
CA ASP A 103 -3.99 13.67 4.08
C ASP A 103 -5.18 13.01 4.83
N LEU A 104 -6.34 13.66 4.82
CA LEU A 104 -7.57 13.20 5.49
C LEU A 104 -7.97 11.77 5.13
N PRO A 105 -8.07 11.34 3.86
CA PRO A 105 -8.45 9.96 3.54
C PRO A 105 -7.49 8.90 4.10
N PHE A 106 -6.21 9.22 4.29
CA PHE A 106 -5.25 8.30 4.92
C PHE A 106 -5.44 8.18 6.44
N SER A 107 -6.08 9.18 7.04
CA SER A 107 -6.42 9.18 8.47
C SER A 107 -7.77 8.51 8.76
N VAL A 108 -8.62 8.34 7.73
CA VAL A 108 -9.94 7.71 7.86
C VAL A 108 -9.81 6.19 7.67
N SER A 109 -10.43 5.42 8.57
CA SER A 109 -10.48 3.96 8.45
C SER A 109 -11.26 3.52 7.20
N PRO A 110 -10.75 2.56 6.41
CA PRO A 110 -11.44 2.03 5.23
C PRO A 110 -12.87 1.53 5.54
N VAL A 111 -13.09 1.00 6.74
CA VAL A 111 -14.42 0.52 7.19
C VAL A 111 -15.42 1.68 7.29
N ILE A 112 -14.97 2.84 7.79
CA ILE A 112 -15.81 4.03 7.91
C ILE A 112 -16.15 4.57 6.52
N SER A 113 -15.17 4.63 5.62
CA SER A 113 -15.37 5.05 4.23
C SER A 113 -16.44 4.19 3.54
N GLY A 114 -16.40 2.87 3.74
CA GLY A 114 -17.43 1.96 3.23
C GLY A 114 -18.82 2.23 3.82
N LEU A 115 -18.91 2.43 5.14
CA LEU A 115 -20.17 2.73 5.81
C LEU A 115 -20.81 4.02 5.29
N VAL A 116 -20.01 5.07 5.05
CA VAL A 116 -20.52 6.34 4.49
C VAL A 116 -21.18 6.12 3.13
N TYR A 117 -20.59 5.32 2.25
CA TYR A 117 -21.21 4.99 0.96
C TYR A 117 -22.54 4.26 1.13
N VAL A 118 -22.61 3.28 2.03
CA VAL A 118 -23.87 2.56 2.33
C VAL A 118 -24.93 3.50 2.89
N LEU A 119 -24.56 4.43 3.79
CA LEU A 119 -25.51 5.38 4.36
C LEU A 119 -25.99 6.43 3.35
N LEU A 120 -25.12 6.86 2.42
CA LEU A 120 -25.45 7.86 1.42
C LEU A 120 -26.26 7.31 0.24
N PHE A 121 -25.97 6.06 -0.17
CA PHE A 121 -26.54 5.46 -1.38
C PHE A 121 -27.38 4.21 -1.13
N GLY A 122 -27.46 3.73 0.11
CA GLY A 122 -28.23 2.53 0.50
C GLY A 122 -29.60 2.80 1.09
N ALA A 123 -30.06 4.07 1.08
CA ALA A 123 -31.43 4.46 1.34
C ALA A 123 -32.29 4.38 0.08
#